data_AF-X1KKG5-F1
#
_entry.id   AF-X1KKG5-F1
#
_cell.length_a   1.000
_cell.length_b   1.000
_cell.length_c   1.000
_cell.angle_alpha   90.00
_cell.angle_beta   90.00
_cell.angle_gamma   90.00
#
_symmetry.space_group_name_H-M   'P 1'
#
loop_
_entity.id
_entity.type
_entity.pdbx_description
1 polymer ?
#
loop_
_entity_poly.entity_id
_entity_poly.type
_entity_poly.pdbx_seq_one_letter_code
_entity_poly.pdbx_strand_id
1 'polypeptide(L)'
;IPAAYAFDSAERNIPVTASFTGDMLSYTLSVPEDAVWPITLDPSTEITAQQDGRVHFYDNDTYQNVRDHFNNGTVNYTVLSAGQWYDSAAPNYFVFRGFASFPIPGVYSVEACTLYVNGKTDSSTDDYEIYIISASEYAPILEADDYQRFDGQQSGSAHTGTVLNNTWNTSSYSSDWNSIVFNKGEFRP
;
A
#
# COMPACT_ATOMS: atom_id res chain seq x y z
N ILE A 1 9.20 -20.28 0.49
CA ILE A 1 9.26 -20.54 1.95
C ILE A 1 9.70 -19.24 2.58
N PRO A 2 8.97 -18.67 3.56
CA PRO A 2 9.36 -17.41 4.18
C PRO A 2 10.80 -17.51 4.65
N ALA A 3 11.60 -16.51 4.28
CA ALA A 3 12.91 -16.37 4.91
C ALA A 3 12.66 -16.22 6.41
N ALA A 4 13.44 -16.91 7.24
CA ALA A 4 13.39 -16.70 8.67
C ALA A 4 14.79 -16.41 9.16
N TYR A 5 14.86 -15.46 10.08
CA TYR A 5 16.09 -15.11 10.77
C TYR A 5 15.98 -15.59 12.19
N ALA A 6 17.08 -16.10 12.73
CA ALA A 6 17.17 -16.38 14.15
C ALA A 6 18.41 -15.70 14.71
N PHE A 7 18.27 -15.13 15.90
CA PHE A 7 19.36 -14.47 16.62
C PHE A 7 19.41 -14.98 18.04
N ASP A 8 20.61 -15.18 18.55
CA ASP A 8 20.82 -15.35 19.99
C ASP A 8 20.76 -14.00 20.72
N SER A 9 20.78 -14.01 22.05
CA SER A 9 20.73 -12.79 22.85
C SER A 9 21.99 -11.90 22.77
N ALA A 10 23.03 -12.36 22.08
CA ALA A 10 24.22 -11.58 21.73
C ALA A 10 24.16 -11.06 20.28
N GLU A 11 22.97 -11.08 19.66
CA GLU A 11 22.71 -10.64 18.28
C GLU A 11 23.45 -11.46 17.20
N ARG A 12 23.90 -12.68 17.54
CA ARG A 12 24.55 -13.55 16.59
C ARG A 12 23.51 -14.30 15.76
N ASN A 13 23.68 -14.28 14.45
CA ASN A 13 22.84 -15.05 13.53
C ASN A 13 22.96 -16.56 13.80
N ILE A 14 21.82 -17.22 13.98
CA ILE A 14 21.66 -18.65 14.14
C ILE A 14 21.14 -19.23 12.82
N PRO A 15 21.85 -20.15 12.16
CA PRO A 15 21.40 -20.71 10.89
C PRO A 15 20.03 -21.37 11.00
N VAL A 16 19.11 -20.95 10.14
CA VAL A 16 17.75 -21.49 10.04
C VAL A 16 17.57 -22.19 8.71
N THR A 17 16.96 -23.35 8.74
CA THR A 17 16.43 -24.02 7.54
C THR A 17 14.92 -24.14 7.67
N ALA A 18 14.22 -24.00 6.55
CA ALA A 18 12.77 -24.02 6.52
C ALA A 18 12.28 -25.06 5.52
N SER A 19 11.22 -25.79 5.88
CA SER A 19 10.57 -26.78 5.01
C SER A 19 9.05 -26.64 5.06
N PHE A 20 8.40 -27.03 3.96
CA PHE A 20 6.96 -27.20 3.88
C PHE A 20 6.63 -28.68 3.69
N THR A 21 5.68 -29.19 4.48
CA THR A 21 5.14 -30.54 4.31
C THR A 21 3.62 -30.48 4.46
N GLY A 22 2.89 -30.63 3.34
CA GLY A 22 1.46 -30.30 3.32
C GLY A 22 1.24 -28.84 3.70
N ASP A 23 0.37 -28.60 4.68
CA ASP A 23 0.03 -27.27 5.19
C ASP A 23 0.89 -26.83 6.39
N MET A 24 1.96 -27.59 6.71
CA MET A 24 2.84 -27.30 7.84
C MET A 24 4.15 -26.65 7.38
N LEU A 25 4.42 -25.45 7.88
CA LEU A 25 5.71 -24.77 7.82
C LEU A 25 6.54 -25.15 9.06
N SER A 26 7.74 -25.70 8.85
CA SER A 26 8.67 -26.08 9.91
C SER A 26 10.00 -25.34 9.77
N TYR A 27 10.53 -24.87 10.89
CA TYR A 27 11.86 -24.26 10.98
C TYR A 27 12.76 -25.13 11.85
N THR A 28 13.97 -25.40 11.36
CA THR A 28 15.02 -26.11 12.10
C THR A 28 16.21 -25.20 12.31
N LEU A 29 16.56 -24.98 13.58
CA LEU A 29 17.70 -24.17 14.02
C LEU A 29 18.94 -25.06 14.17
N SER A 30 20.05 -24.67 13.55
CA SER A 30 21.35 -25.28 13.82
C SER A 30 22.09 -24.46 14.88
N VAL A 31 21.73 -24.65 16.14
CA VAL A 31 22.24 -23.85 17.26
C VAL A 31 23.69 -24.23 17.60
N PRO A 32 24.67 -23.32 17.48
CA PRO A 32 26.04 -23.56 17.93
C PRO A 32 26.12 -23.77 19.45
N GLU A 33 27.10 -24.54 19.93
CA GLU A 33 27.28 -24.81 21.37
C GLU A 33 27.51 -23.54 22.20
N ASP A 34 28.05 -22.49 21.59
CA ASP A 34 28.39 -21.22 22.23
C ASP A 34 27.34 -20.11 22.02
N ALA A 35 26.14 -20.48 21.56
CA ALA A 35 25.01 -19.56 21.42
C ALA A 35 24.48 -19.11 22.80
N VAL A 36 24.10 -17.83 22.90
CA VAL A 36 23.63 -17.24 24.16
C VAL A 36 22.10 -17.15 24.19
N TRP A 37 21.45 -17.92 25.04
CA TRP A 37 19.98 -17.94 25.15
C TRP A 37 19.38 -16.66 25.76
N PRO A 38 18.14 -16.26 25.40
CA PRO A 38 17.22 -16.94 24.47
C PRO A 38 17.60 -16.76 23.00
N ILE A 39 17.14 -17.69 22.17
CA ILE A 39 17.17 -17.56 20.71
C ILE A 39 15.79 -17.09 20.25
N THR A 40 15.76 -15.99 19.50
CA THR A 40 14.56 -15.44 18.89
C THR A 40 14.51 -15.87 17.43
N LEU A 41 13.44 -16.57 17.03
CA LEU A 41 13.12 -16.87 15.64
C LEU A 41 12.09 -15.85 15.14
N ASP A 42 12.42 -15.17 14.06
CA ASP A 42 11.50 -14.31 13.32
C ASP A 42 11.11 -15.00 12.01
N PRO A 43 9.87 -15.53 11.90
CA PRO A 43 9.35 -16.15 10.69
C PRO A 43 8.74 -15.13 9.71
N SER A 44 8.92 -13.83 9.94
CA SER A 44 8.38 -12.78 9.06
C SER A 44 9.01 -12.86 7.66
N THR A 45 8.19 -12.55 6.65
CA THR A 45 8.68 -12.38 5.28
C THR A 45 8.46 -10.93 4.89
N GLU A 46 9.49 -10.31 4.33
CA GLU A 46 9.35 -9.01 3.69
C GLU A 46 8.84 -9.20 2.26
N ILE A 47 7.74 -8.53 1.93
CA ILE A 47 7.23 -8.44 0.57
C ILE A 47 7.37 -7.00 0.12
N THR A 48 8.15 -6.78 -0.92
CA THR A 48 8.24 -5.46 -1.54
C THR A 48 7.04 -5.27 -2.46
N ALA A 49 6.23 -4.24 -2.19
CA ALA A 49 5.19 -3.83 -3.12
C ALA A 49 5.83 -3.27 -4.39
N GLN A 50 5.24 -3.62 -5.54
CA GLN A 50 5.54 -3.02 -6.82
C GLN A 50 4.74 -1.73 -6.98
N GLN A 51 5.40 -0.68 -7.45
CA GLN A 51 4.72 0.51 -7.92
C GLN A 51 4.18 0.26 -9.33
N ASP A 52 2.86 0.34 -9.49
CA ASP A 52 2.21 0.17 -10.79
C ASP A 52 1.97 1.51 -11.49
N GLY A 53 1.97 2.59 -10.73
CA GLY A 53 2.01 3.95 -11.25
C GLY A 53 1.18 4.91 -10.41
N ARG A 54 0.96 6.09 -10.98
CA ARG A 54 -0.03 7.04 -10.51
C ARG A 54 -0.79 7.59 -11.70
N VAL A 55 -2.02 7.99 -11.45
CA VAL A 55 -2.76 8.83 -12.38
C VAL A 55 -3.06 10.16 -11.70
N HIS A 56 -2.92 11.26 -12.42
CA HIS A 56 -3.36 12.57 -11.95
C HIS A 56 -4.19 13.29 -13.00
N PHE A 57 -5.06 14.16 -12.52
CA PHE A 57 -5.91 15.05 -13.31
C PHE A 57 -5.93 16.41 -12.62
N TYR A 58 -6.14 17.46 -13.40
CA TYR A 58 -6.29 18.81 -12.89
C TYR A 58 -7.34 19.57 -13.67
N ASP A 59 -8.02 20.48 -12.99
CA ASP A 59 -8.95 21.44 -13.59
C ASP A 59 -8.95 22.74 -12.78
N ASN A 60 -9.51 23.80 -13.34
CA ASN A 60 -9.62 25.11 -12.71
C ASN A 60 -10.85 25.26 -11.79
N ASP A 61 -11.37 24.14 -11.28
CA ASP A 61 -12.63 24.07 -10.54
C ASP A 61 -12.40 23.90 -9.03
N THR A 62 -12.80 22.77 -8.42
CA THR A 62 -12.65 22.47 -6.99
C THR A 62 -12.09 21.05 -6.86
N TYR A 63 -11.44 20.72 -5.75
CA TYR A 63 -10.94 19.35 -5.53
C TYR A 63 -12.02 18.28 -5.72
N GLN A 64 -13.24 18.56 -5.26
CA GLN A 64 -14.38 17.67 -5.47
C GLN A 64 -14.67 17.48 -6.96
N ASN A 65 -14.78 18.56 -7.73
CA ASN A 65 -15.08 18.46 -9.16
C ASN A 65 -13.94 17.82 -9.95
N VAL A 66 -12.67 18.09 -9.61
CA VAL A 66 -11.50 17.44 -10.24
C VAL A 66 -11.45 15.95 -9.91
N ARG A 67 -11.76 15.57 -8.68
CA ARG A 67 -11.85 14.16 -8.26
C ARG A 67 -12.96 13.42 -9.01
N ASP A 68 -14.11 14.09 -9.20
CA ASP A 68 -15.32 13.49 -9.75
C ASP A 68 -15.33 13.49 -11.30
N HIS A 69 -14.66 14.45 -11.96
CA HIS A 69 -14.52 14.56 -13.43
C HIS A 69 -13.26 13.88 -14.01
N PHE A 70 -12.60 13.03 -13.22
CA PHE A 70 -11.37 12.34 -13.60
C PHE A 70 -11.60 11.34 -14.75
N ASN A 71 -11.63 11.85 -15.98
CA ASN A 71 -11.73 11.09 -17.23
C ASN A 71 -10.45 11.38 -18.03
N ASN A 72 -9.55 10.40 -18.17
CA ASN A 72 -8.25 10.51 -18.88
C ASN A 72 -7.13 11.25 -18.15
N GLY A 73 -6.79 10.82 -16.94
CA GLY A 73 -5.59 11.32 -16.28
C GLY A 73 -4.30 10.77 -16.91
N THR A 74 -3.17 11.43 -16.65
CA THR A 74 -1.86 11.00 -17.18
C THR A 74 -1.25 9.94 -16.27
N VAL A 75 -0.88 8.78 -16.83
CA VAL A 75 -0.13 7.75 -16.11
C VAL A 75 1.32 8.16 -16.00
N ASN A 76 1.85 8.14 -14.78
CA ASN A 76 3.27 8.34 -14.52
C ASN A 76 3.79 7.21 -13.64
N TYR A 77 4.89 6.59 -14.07
CA TYR A 77 5.49 5.43 -13.42
C TYR A 77 6.70 5.77 -12.53
N THR A 78 7.05 7.05 -12.38
CA THR A 78 8.30 7.43 -11.66
C THR A 78 8.13 7.64 -10.15
N VAL A 79 6.91 7.92 -9.66
CA VAL A 79 6.64 8.12 -8.23
C VAL A 79 5.23 7.64 -7.87
N LEU A 80 5.11 6.83 -6.80
CA LEU A 80 3.82 6.53 -6.17
C LEU A 80 3.38 7.75 -5.34
N SER A 81 2.28 8.40 -5.73
CA SER A 81 1.73 9.53 -4.97
C SER A 81 0.21 9.51 -5.00
N ALA A 82 -0.41 9.79 -3.86
CA ALA A 82 -1.84 10.00 -3.72
C ALA A 82 -2.09 11.30 -2.94
N GLY A 83 -3.20 11.98 -3.20
CA GLY A 83 -3.57 13.21 -2.51
C GLY A 83 -4.07 14.30 -3.43
N GLN A 84 -3.98 15.54 -2.99
CA GLN A 84 -4.42 16.72 -3.73
C GLN A 84 -3.43 17.87 -3.59
N TRP A 85 -3.37 18.77 -4.57
CA TRP A 85 -2.49 19.94 -4.57
C TRP A 85 -3.11 21.11 -5.33
N TYR A 86 -3.03 22.33 -4.77
CA TYR A 86 -3.45 23.55 -5.45
C TYR A 86 -2.24 24.32 -5.99
N ASP A 87 -2.22 24.55 -7.31
CA ASP A 87 -1.24 25.42 -7.93
C ASP A 87 -1.74 26.87 -7.97
N SER A 88 -1.15 27.73 -7.14
CA SER A 88 -1.48 29.16 -7.10
C SER A 88 -0.98 29.97 -8.29
N ALA A 89 0.01 29.46 -9.04
CA ALA A 89 0.58 30.14 -10.21
C ALA A 89 -0.25 29.90 -11.47
N ALA A 90 -0.84 28.71 -11.60
CA ALA A 90 -1.83 28.36 -12.59
C ALA A 90 -3.01 27.72 -11.85
N PRO A 91 -4.12 28.47 -11.61
CA PRO A 91 -5.15 28.18 -10.60
C PRO A 91 -5.90 26.87 -10.88
N ASN A 92 -5.22 25.76 -10.64
CA ASN A 92 -5.62 24.41 -10.96
C ASN A 92 -5.57 23.59 -9.68
N TYR A 93 -6.62 22.79 -9.49
CA TYR A 93 -6.73 21.81 -8.44
C TYR A 93 -6.27 20.48 -9.01
N PHE A 94 -5.25 19.87 -8.42
CA PHE A 94 -4.73 18.56 -8.81
C PHE A 94 -5.25 17.49 -7.87
N VAL A 95 -5.61 16.33 -8.42
CA VAL A 95 -5.91 15.11 -7.67
C VAL A 95 -5.02 13.98 -8.17
N PHE A 96 -4.39 13.26 -7.23
CA PHE A 96 -3.47 12.16 -7.49
C PHE A 96 -4.03 10.85 -6.93
N ARG A 97 -4.01 9.80 -7.74
CA ARG A 97 -4.30 8.41 -7.34
C ARG A 97 -3.04 7.57 -7.54
N GLY A 98 -2.59 6.91 -6.48
CA GLY A 98 -1.44 6.01 -6.53
C GLY A 98 -1.89 4.54 -6.61
N PHE A 99 -1.15 3.74 -7.36
CA PHE A 99 -1.42 2.32 -7.58
C PHE A 99 -0.18 1.49 -7.27
N ALA A 100 -0.38 0.49 -6.42
CA ALA A 100 0.66 -0.46 -6.04
C ALA A 100 0.06 -1.85 -5.92
N SER A 101 0.84 -2.85 -6.31
CA SER A 101 0.52 -4.26 -6.20
C SER A 101 1.54 -4.92 -5.29
N PHE A 102 1.14 -5.98 -4.60
CA PHE A 102 2.06 -6.81 -3.85
C PHE A 102 1.57 -8.25 -3.89
N PRO A 103 2.47 -9.22 -4.13
CA PRO A 103 2.06 -10.62 -4.20
C PRO A 103 1.68 -11.09 -2.80
N ILE A 104 0.50 -11.69 -2.65
CA ILE A 104 0.16 -12.47 -1.45
C ILE A 104 0.48 -13.93 -1.76
N PRO A 105 1.45 -14.56 -1.08
CA PRO A 105 1.77 -15.95 -1.37
C PRO A 105 0.60 -16.85 -0.97
N GLY A 106 0.26 -17.84 -1.81
CA GLY A 106 -1.00 -18.62 -1.70
C GLY A 106 -1.17 -19.47 -0.44
N VAL A 107 -0.15 -19.60 0.41
CA VAL A 107 -0.19 -20.32 1.69
C VAL A 107 -0.37 -19.40 2.91
N TYR A 108 -0.58 -18.10 2.69
CA TYR A 108 -0.74 -17.11 3.75
C TYR A 108 -2.15 -16.53 3.76
N SER A 109 -2.71 -16.38 4.95
CA SER A 109 -3.76 -15.41 5.22
C SER A 109 -3.11 -14.12 5.74
N VAL A 110 -3.41 -12.99 5.11
CA VAL A 110 -3.05 -11.67 5.62
C VAL A 110 -4.26 -11.15 6.39
N GLU A 111 -4.12 -10.80 7.66
CA GLU A 111 -5.24 -10.24 8.45
C GLU A 111 -5.28 -8.72 8.34
N ALA A 112 -4.11 -8.08 8.37
CA ALA A 112 -3.95 -6.64 8.23
C ALA A 112 -2.65 -6.31 7.50
N CYS A 113 -2.65 -5.15 6.84
CA CYS A 113 -1.49 -4.54 6.22
C CYS A 113 -1.29 -3.14 6.81
N THR A 114 -0.04 -2.67 6.79
CA THR A 114 0.29 -1.27 7.12
C THR A 114 1.03 -0.65 5.95
N LEU A 115 0.48 0.44 5.41
CA LEU A 115 1.14 1.28 4.40
C LEU A 115 1.81 2.45 5.11
N TYR A 116 3.11 2.61 4.93
CA TYR A 116 3.84 3.78 5.39
C TYR A 116 3.93 4.81 4.26
N VAL A 117 3.44 6.03 4.51
CA VAL A 117 3.47 7.14 3.56
C VAL A 117 4.25 8.32 4.13
N ASN A 118 5.02 8.98 3.28
CA ASN A 118 5.65 10.27 3.56
C ASN A 118 5.22 11.24 2.46
N GLY A 119 5.12 12.52 2.79
CA GLY A 119 4.54 13.52 1.91
C GLY A 119 5.04 14.93 2.15
N LYS A 120 4.36 15.87 1.51
CA LYS A 120 4.47 17.31 1.75
C LYS A 120 3.06 17.87 1.77
N THR A 121 2.86 18.93 2.53
CA THR A 121 1.62 19.71 2.49
C THR A 121 1.79 20.86 1.50
N ASP A 122 0.70 21.28 0.88
CA ASP A 122 0.61 22.56 0.17
C ASP A 122 0.07 23.69 1.08
N SER A 123 -0.03 23.40 2.38
CA SER A 123 -0.66 24.27 3.39
C SER A 123 -2.14 24.57 3.13
N SER A 124 -2.84 23.73 2.37
CA SER A 124 -4.30 23.73 2.29
C SER A 124 -4.93 23.64 3.68
N THR A 125 -6.02 24.38 3.91
CA THR A 125 -6.86 24.26 5.11
C THR A 125 -7.92 23.17 4.98
N ASP A 126 -8.06 22.59 3.79
CA ASP A 126 -9.04 21.57 3.49
C ASP A 126 -8.44 20.18 3.73
N ASP A 127 -8.91 19.53 4.80
CA ASP A 127 -8.61 18.14 5.09
C ASP A 127 -9.41 17.19 4.17
N TYR A 128 -8.82 16.05 3.86
CA TYR A 128 -9.47 15.01 3.07
C TYR A 128 -9.12 13.61 3.58
N GLU A 129 -9.92 12.65 3.14
CA GLU A 129 -9.74 11.24 3.48
C GLU A 129 -8.93 10.52 2.39
N ILE A 130 -7.94 9.74 2.81
CA ILE A 130 -7.25 8.77 1.97
C ILE A 130 -7.89 7.40 2.18
N TYR A 131 -8.32 6.81 1.07
CA TYR A 131 -8.92 5.48 1.03
C TYR A 131 -7.98 4.49 0.35
N ILE A 132 -7.83 3.31 0.94
CA ILE A 132 -7.20 2.15 0.31
C ILE A 132 -8.33 1.26 -0.19
N ILE A 133 -8.34 1.02 -1.49
CA ILE A 133 -9.40 0.25 -2.16
C ILE A 133 -8.75 -0.98 -2.78
N SER A 134 -9.35 -2.16 -2.59
CA SER A 134 -8.90 -3.38 -3.27
C SER A 134 -9.21 -3.29 -4.76
N ALA A 135 -8.26 -3.76 -5.57
CA ALA A 135 -8.39 -3.89 -7.00
C ALA A 135 -8.04 -5.32 -7.41
N SER A 136 -8.86 -5.93 -8.28
CA SER A 136 -8.49 -7.20 -8.91
C SER A 136 -7.60 -6.92 -10.12
N GLU A 137 -6.49 -7.66 -10.23
CA GLU A 137 -5.74 -7.72 -11.48
C GLU A 137 -6.66 -8.25 -12.59
N TYR A 138 -6.76 -7.50 -13.68
CA TYR A 138 -7.45 -7.95 -14.89
C TYR A 138 -6.53 -7.92 -16.12
N ALA A 139 -5.37 -7.28 -15.99
CA ALA A 139 -4.31 -7.21 -16.98
C ALA A 139 -2.95 -7.22 -16.26
N PRO A 140 -1.91 -7.84 -16.85
CA PRO A 140 -0.58 -7.93 -16.25
C PRO A 140 0.21 -6.61 -16.28
N ILE A 141 -0.21 -5.64 -17.12
CA ILE A 141 0.33 -4.29 -17.21
C ILE A 141 -0.89 -3.36 -17.33
N LEU A 142 -0.99 -2.36 -16.46
CA LEU A 142 -2.09 -1.40 -16.46
C LEU A 142 -1.73 -0.17 -17.31
N GLU A 143 -2.62 0.20 -18.22
CA GLU A 143 -2.58 1.42 -19.04
C GLU A 143 -3.50 2.52 -18.48
N ALA A 144 -3.51 3.71 -19.07
CA ALA A 144 -4.28 4.85 -18.55
C ALA A 144 -5.78 4.59 -18.44
N ASP A 145 -6.34 3.95 -19.46
CA ASP A 145 -7.77 3.63 -19.52
C ASP A 145 -8.15 2.54 -18.51
N ASP A 146 -7.15 1.79 -18.03
CA ASP A 146 -7.37 0.70 -17.11
C ASP A 146 -7.76 1.18 -15.70
N TYR A 147 -7.23 2.34 -15.32
CA TYR A 147 -7.49 2.94 -14.02
C TYR A 147 -8.93 3.44 -13.83
N GLN A 148 -9.71 3.57 -14.92
CA GLN A 148 -11.15 3.90 -14.84
C GLN A 148 -11.99 2.72 -14.34
N ARG A 149 -11.43 1.51 -14.30
CA ARG A 149 -12.13 0.29 -13.86
C ARG A 149 -12.01 0.03 -12.37
N PHE A 150 -11.04 0.66 -11.69
CA PHE A 150 -10.90 0.50 -10.25
C PHE A 150 -12.02 1.24 -9.54
N ASP A 151 -12.62 0.53 -8.59
CA ASP A 151 -13.65 1.07 -7.73
C ASP A 151 -13.15 2.31 -6.97
N GLY A 152 -14.06 3.25 -6.73
CA GLY A 152 -13.71 4.60 -6.29
C GLY A 152 -14.17 5.69 -7.25
N GLN A 153 -14.87 5.33 -8.32
CA GLN A 153 -15.41 6.26 -9.31
C GLN A 153 -16.87 5.95 -9.65
N GLN A 154 -17.75 6.88 -9.29
CA GLN A 154 -18.86 7.27 -10.15
C GLN A 154 -19.05 8.78 -9.97
N SER A 155 -19.05 9.52 -11.08
CA SER A 155 -19.45 10.92 -11.07
C SER A 155 -20.84 11.04 -10.45
N GLY A 156 -20.96 11.78 -9.33
CA GLY A 156 -22.24 12.00 -8.64
C GLY A 156 -22.73 10.84 -7.76
N SER A 157 -21.91 9.81 -7.49
CA SER A 157 -22.25 8.73 -6.55
C SER A 157 -21.16 8.52 -5.50
N ALA A 158 -21.54 7.85 -4.40
CA ALA A 158 -20.57 7.38 -3.41
C ALA A 158 -19.60 6.36 -4.05
N HIS A 159 -18.34 6.37 -3.59
CA HIS A 159 -17.31 5.42 -4.02
C HIS A 159 -17.82 3.97 -3.91
N THR A 160 -17.82 3.24 -5.04
CA THR A 160 -18.42 1.90 -5.15
C THR A 160 -17.51 0.77 -4.67
N GLY A 161 -16.32 1.10 -4.17
CA GLY A 161 -15.32 0.13 -3.74
C GLY A 161 -15.44 -0.33 -2.31
N THR A 162 -14.97 -1.55 -2.08
CA THR A 162 -14.68 -2.01 -0.73
C THR A 162 -13.48 -1.23 -0.21
N VAL A 163 -13.75 -0.24 0.62
CA VAL A 163 -12.71 0.48 1.37
C VAL A 163 -12.12 -0.49 2.40
N LEU A 164 -10.80 -0.66 2.35
CA LEU A 164 -10.06 -1.60 3.19
C LEU A 164 -9.60 -0.99 4.52
N ASN A 165 -9.48 0.34 4.57
CA ASN A 165 -9.21 1.09 5.80
C ASN A 165 -10.50 1.72 6.35
N ASN A 166 -10.57 1.97 7.66
CA ASN A 166 -11.72 2.68 8.21
C ASN A 166 -11.81 4.11 7.63
N THR A 167 -10.69 4.82 7.59
CA THR A 167 -10.41 6.10 6.90
C THR A 167 -9.04 6.60 7.38
N TRP A 168 -8.28 7.35 6.56
CA TRP A 168 -7.11 8.11 7.05
C TRP A 168 -7.25 9.58 6.67
N ASN A 169 -7.49 10.41 7.67
CA ASN A 169 -7.74 11.83 7.50
C ASN A 169 -6.42 12.62 7.53
N THR A 170 -6.23 13.52 6.56
CA THR A 170 -5.00 14.32 6.44
C THR A 170 -4.76 15.31 7.59
N SER A 171 -5.76 15.62 8.42
CA SER A 171 -5.57 16.42 9.64
C SER A 171 -4.62 15.77 10.63
N SER A 172 -4.46 14.44 10.54
CA SER A 172 -3.53 13.66 11.37
C SER A 172 -2.11 13.55 10.78
N TYR A 173 -1.85 14.22 9.65
CA TYR A 173 -0.56 14.17 8.97
C TYR A 173 0.57 14.72 9.85
N SER A 174 1.64 13.94 9.96
CA SER A 174 2.95 14.30 10.48
C SER A 174 3.91 14.59 9.33
N SER A 175 4.85 15.54 9.52
CA SER A 175 5.94 15.81 8.57
C SER A 175 6.92 14.63 8.38
N ASP A 176 6.82 13.60 9.22
CA ASP A 176 7.57 12.35 9.12
C ASP A 176 6.73 11.24 8.46
N TRP A 177 7.12 9.98 8.66
CA TRP A 177 6.35 8.82 8.20
C TRP A 177 5.00 8.72 8.91
N ASN A 178 3.96 8.50 8.12
CA ASN A 178 2.60 8.24 8.57
C ASN A 178 2.23 6.80 8.24
N SER A 179 1.44 6.15 9.08
CA SER A 179 1.01 4.75 8.89
C SER A 179 -0.49 4.66 8.65
N ILE A 180 -0.89 3.96 7.58
CA ILE A 180 -2.27 3.63 7.27
C ILE A 180 -2.45 2.13 7.43
N VAL A 181 -3.23 1.71 8.43
CA VAL A 181 -3.59 0.30 8.63
C VAL A 181 -4.84 -0.01 7.82
N PHE A 182 -4.82 -1.12 7.09
CA PHE A 182 -5.95 -1.58 6.28
C PHE A 182 -6.11 -3.09 6.39
N ASN A 183 -7.36 -3.55 6.33
CA ASN A 183 -7.66 -4.97 6.33
C ASN A 183 -7.33 -5.57 4.96
N LYS A 184 -6.97 -6.85 4.92
CA LYS A 184 -7.08 -7.60 3.68
C LYS A 184 -8.56 -7.64 3.29
N GLY A 185 -8.93 -7.01 2.18
CA GLY A 185 -10.22 -7.29 1.53
C GLY A 185 -10.29 -8.77 1.12
N GLU A 186 -11.49 -9.34 0.95
CA GLU A 186 -11.66 -10.67 0.34
C GLU A 186 -11.05 -10.66 -1.09
N PHE A 187 -9.76 -10.92 -1.22
CA PHE A 187 -9.15 -11.26 -2.51
C PHE A 187 -9.63 -12.66 -2.87
N ARG A 188 -10.70 -12.70 -3.66
CA ARG A 188 -11.11 -13.94 -4.31
C ARG A 188 -10.13 -14.20 -5.46
N PRO A 189 -9.56 -15.41 -5.56
CA PRO A 189 -8.75 -15.81 -6.70
C PRO A 189 -9.54 -15.74 -8.01
#